data_AF-A0A3F3MWX3-F1
#
_entry.id   AF-A0A3F3MWX3-F1
#
_cell.length_a   1.000
_cell.length_b   1.000
_cell.length_c   1.000
_cell.angle_alpha   90.00
_cell.angle_beta   90.00
_cell.angle_gamma   90.00
#
_symmetry.space_group_name_H-M   'P 1'
#
loop_
_entity.id
_entity.type
_entity.pdbx_description
1 polymer ?
#
loop_
_entity_poly.entity_id
_entity_poly.type
_entity_poly.pdbx_seq_one_letter_code
_entity_poly.pdbx_strand_id
1 'polypeptide(L)' 'MIEFVDYTSMMKLRRAYNLGTRNQETRAAANLYEKLRKLKMLDQLKQEAMTGHDKERAQ' A
#
# COMPACT_ATOMS: atom_id res chain seq x y z
N MET A 1 -12.62 -9.67 -1.54
CA MET A 1 -11.17 -9.45 -1.76
C MET A 1 -10.86 -8.10 -1.13
N ILE A 2 -9.87 -7.97 -0.24
CA ILE A 2 -9.54 -6.65 0.34
C ILE A 2 -8.81 -5.89 -0.77
N GLU A 3 -9.44 -4.86 -1.32
CA GLU A 3 -8.81 -3.95 -2.27
C GLU A 3 -8.21 -2.78 -1.50
N PHE A 4 -6.89 -2.61 -1.63
CA PHE A 4 -6.20 -1.45 -1.07
C PHE A 4 -6.29 -0.32 -2.09
N VAL A 5 -6.95 0.77 -1.71
CA VAL A 5 -7.26 1.89 -2.61
C VAL A 5 -6.00 2.65 -3.06
N ASP A 6 -4.96 2.68 -2.22
CA ASP A 6 -3.73 3.40 -2.51
C ASP A 6 -2.49 2.85 -1.77
N TYR A 7 -1.30 3.16 -2.30
CA TYR A 7 0.00 2.76 -1.74
C TYR A 7 0.17 3.17 -0.27
N THR A 8 -0.29 4.35 0.11
CA THR A 8 -0.14 4.90 1.46
C THR A 8 -0.94 4.08 2.47
N SER A 9 -2.17 3.72 2.14
CA SER A 9 -3.05 2.87 2.94
C SER A 9 -2.46 1.48 3.14
N MET A 10 -1.93 0.86 2.08
CA MET A 10 -1.18 -0.41 2.19
C MET A 10 0.03 -0.28 3.13
N MET A 11 0.82 0.79 3.00
CA MET A 11 2.01 1.00 3.82
C MET A 11 1.69 1.24 5.30
N LYS A 12 0.59 1.94 5.63
CA LYS A 12 0.11 2.11 7.01
C LYS A 12 -0.23 0.76 7.66
N LEU A 13 -0.95 -0.10 6.94
CA LEU A 13 -1.33 -1.43 7.45
C LEU A 13 -0.14 -2.38 7.54
N ARG A 14 0.80 -2.32 6.60
CA ARG A 14 2.08 -3.04 6.71
C ARG A 14 2.88 -2.59 7.93
N ARG A 15 2.91 -1.28 8.23
CA ARG A 15 3.55 -0.77 9.45
C ARG A 15 2.87 -1.34 10.70
N ALA A 16 1.54 -1.37 10.75
CA ALA A 16 0.81 -1.99 11.85
C ALA A 16 1.12 -3.49 11.99
N TYR A 17 1.24 -4.22 10.88
CA TYR A 17 1.69 -5.61 10.88
C TYR A 17 3.08 -5.76 11.53
N ASN A 18 4.04 -4.93 11.13
CA ASN A 18 5.41 -4.96 11.64
C ASN A 18 5.49 -4.59 13.13
N LEU A 19 4.56 -3.76 13.61
CA LEU A 19 4.45 -3.38 15.03
C LEU A 19 3.71 -4.44 15.88
N GLY A 20 3.26 -5.54 15.27
CA GLY A 20 2.67 -6.68 15.99
C GLY A 20 1.16 -6.83 15.83
N THR A 21 0.46 -5.88 15.19
CA THR A 21 -0.98 -6.01 14.92
C THR A 21 -1.19 -6.97 13.75
N ARG A 22 -1.53 -8.23 14.03
CA ARG A 22 -1.64 -9.31 13.02
C ARG A 22 -3.08 -9.75 12.74
N ASN A 23 -3.93 -8.82 12.31
CA ASN A 23 -5.28 -9.11 11.84
C ASN A 23 -5.31 -9.43 10.33
N GLN A 24 -6.50 -9.66 9.77
CA GLN A 24 -6.66 -10.03 8.36
C GLN A 24 -6.18 -8.94 7.39
N GLU A 25 -6.45 -7.68 7.69
CA GLU A 25 -6.09 -6.54 6.84
C GLU A 25 -4.58 -6.29 6.83
N THR A 26 -3.95 -6.31 8.00
CA THR A 26 -2.50 -6.08 8.12
C THR A 26 -1.70 -7.23 7.51
N ARG A 27 -2.19 -8.48 7.62
CA ARG A 27 -1.63 -9.64 6.91
C ARG A 27 -1.78 -9.50 5.39
N ALA A 28 -2.96 -9.09 4.91
CA ALA A 28 -3.19 -8.88 3.49
C ALA A 28 -2.27 -7.79 2.92
N ALA A 29 -2.08 -6.68 3.65
CA ALA A 29 -1.18 -5.60 3.26
C ALA A 29 0.29 -6.05 3.23
N ALA A 30 0.75 -6.80 4.23
CA ALA A 30 2.10 -7.34 4.26
C ALA A 30 2.37 -8.31 3.11
N ASN A 31 1.42 -9.22 2.83
CA ASN A 31 1.52 -10.17 1.73
C ASN A 31 1.51 -9.47 0.36
N LEU A 32 0.66 -8.47 0.18
CA LEU A 32 0.60 -7.69 -1.05
C LEU A 32 1.91 -6.94 -1.28
N TYR A 33 2.46 -6.29 -0.25
CA TYR A 33 3.75 -5.62 -0.33
C TYR A 33 4.86 -6.57 -0.80
N GLU A 34 4.99 -7.76 -0.19
CA GLU A 34 6.03 -8.72 -0.58
C GLU A 34 5.84 -9.22 -2.01
N LYS A 35 4.59 -9.43 -2.45
CA LYS A 35 4.30 -9.79 -3.86
C LYS A 35 4.73 -8.70 -4.82
N LEU A 36 4.35 -7.44 -4.56
CA LEU A 36 4.70 -6.28 -5.39
C LEU A 36 6.21 -6.03 -5.43
N ARG A 37 6.89 -6.21 -4.28
CA ARG A 37 8.35 -6.11 -4.20
C ARG A 37 9.03 -7.17 -5.08
N LYS A 38 8.59 -8.43 -5.01
CA LYS A 38 9.13 -9.51 -5.84
C LYS A 38 8.91 -9.27 -7.33
N LEU A 39 7.78 -8.68 -7.69
CA LEU A 39 7.44 -8.33 -9.07
C LEU A 39 8.08 -7.00 -9.54
N LYS A 40 8.82 -6.29 -8.67
CA LYS A 40 9.37 -4.94 -8.94
C LYS A 40 8.31 -3.90 -9.35
N MET A 41 7.06 -4.11 -8.95
CA MET A 41 5.94 -3.19 -9.24
C MET A 41 5.69 -2.17 -8.13
N LEU A 42 6.44 -2.27 -7.02
CA LEU A 42 6.27 -1.38 -5.87
C LEU A 42 6.52 0.09 -6.23
N ASP A 43 7.55 0.36 -7.03
CA ASP A 43 7.91 1.72 -7.42
C ASP A 43 6.87 2.34 -8.36
N GLN A 44 6.30 1.56 -9.28
CA GLN A 44 5.20 2.01 -10.13
C GLN A 44 3.98 2.40 -9.30
N LEU A 45 3.57 1.53 -8.36
CA LEU A 45 2.44 1.82 -7.47
C LEU A 45 2.68 3.07 -6.60
N LYS A 46 3.92 3.26 -6.13
CA LYS A 46 4.31 4.47 -5.39
C LYS A 46 4.18 5.72 -6.27
N GLN A 47 4.61 5.67 -7.53
CA GLN A 47 4.49 6.78 -8.48
C GLN A 47 3.03 7.11 -8.78
N GLU A 48 2.19 6.10 -9.04
CA GLU A 48 0.75 6.28 -9.26
C GLU A 48 0.07 6.93 -8.04
N ALA A 49 0.43 6.52 -6.83
CA ALA A 49 -0.10 7.12 -5.61
C ALA A 49 0.37 8.56 -5.39
N MET A 50 1.64 8.88 -5.69
CA MET A 50 2.16 10.26 -5.57
C MET A 50 1.57 11.20 -6.62
N THR A 51 1.39 10.73 -7.86
CA THR A 51 0.85 11.53 -8.97
C THR A 51 -0.67 11.74 -8.89
N GLY A 52 -1.40 10.86 -8.19
CA GLY A 52 -2.82 11.06 -7.89
C GLY A 52 -3.09 12.24 -6.94
N HIS A 53 -2.17 12.52 -6.00
CA HIS A 53 -2.31 13.61 -5.04
C HIS A 53 -2.22 15.01 -5.67
N ASP A 54 -1.54 15.18 -6.80
CA ASP A 54 -1.45 16.47 -7.50
C ASP A 54 -2.78 16.87 -8.16
N LYS A 55 -3.66 15.91 -8.47
CA LYS A 55 -4.97 16.23 -9.07
C LYS A 55 -6.01 16.73 -8.06
N GLU A 56 -5.87 16.41 -6.77
CA GLU A 56 -6.80 16.87 -5.73
C GLU A 56 -6.43 18.23 -5.13
N ARG A 57 -5.21 18.75 -5.35
CA ARG A 57 -4.76 20.06 -4.82
C ARG A 57 -5.05 21.26 -5.72
N ALA A 58 -5.70 21.05 -6.87
CA ALA A 58 -5.96 22.08 -7.88
C ALA A 58 -7.44 22.49 -8.01
N GLN A 59 -8.27 22.28 -6.98
CA GLN A 59 -9.65 22.77 -6.93
C GLN A 59 -9.86 23.72 -5.75
#